data_AF-E7CGQ1-F1
#
_entry.id   AF-E7CGQ1-F1
#
_cell.length_a   1.000
_cell.length_b   1.000
_cell.length_c   1.000
_cell.angle_alpha   90.00
_cell.angle_beta   90.00
_cell.angle_gamma   90.00
#
_symmetry.space_group_name_H-M   'P 1'
#
loop_
_entity.id
_entity.type
_entity.pdbx_description
1 polymer ?
#
loop_
_entity_poly.entity_id
_entity_poly.type
_entity_poly.pdbx_seq_one_letter_code
_entity_poly.pdbx_strand_id
1 'polypeptide(L)'
;MQQNDQDIRKELGIRDIFSSCYETNDNRFVKVIDVSAVNLSLMSSNERQKIFTSYKTFINELQFVNEIQISQVAQPVNLSKHLIHVDNITHGEKNPAKRMLTKSYKEYVEGIQKTRDMVARKRYVIIDQPIGNNREKSLNDIERKASLVTANLENMLTGHARLIAKPLNNEELLQLIYTCLDYDNAQSVGEFIIGRAHNSLDISLGSESAQKLINQLQKQVNENIN
;
A
#
# COMPACT_ATOMS: atom_id res chain seq x y z
N MET A 1 -6.86 11.73 38.95
CA MET A 1 -7.75 10.82 38.20
C MET A 1 -7.01 10.46 36.93
N GLN A 2 -6.69 9.18 36.76
CA GLN A 2 -5.88 8.66 35.65
C GLN A 2 -6.66 8.79 34.34
N GLN A 3 -6.16 9.60 33.41
CA GLN A 3 -6.52 9.45 32.00
C GLN A 3 -5.85 8.17 31.50
N ASN A 4 -6.56 7.05 31.60
CA ASN A 4 -6.31 5.93 30.71
C ASN A 4 -6.85 6.36 29.34
N ASP A 5 -6.06 7.13 28.60
CA ASP A 5 -6.23 7.20 27.15
C ASP A 5 -6.04 5.76 26.65
N GLN A 6 -7.14 5.11 26.29
CA GLN A 6 -7.09 3.84 25.58
C GLN A 6 -6.43 4.12 24.24
N ASP A 7 -5.12 3.93 24.17
CA ASP A 7 -4.39 3.97 22.91
C ASP A 7 -4.97 2.87 22.02
N ILE A 8 -5.66 3.29 20.95
CA ILE A 8 -6.27 2.42 19.93
C ILE A 8 -5.28 1.36 19.42
N ARG A 9 -3.98 1.66 19.45
CA ARG A 9 -2.90 0.73 19.08
C ARG A 9 -2.86 -0.50 19.99
N LYS A 10 -3.12 -0.31 21.28
CA LYS A 10 -3.17 -1.39 22.27
C LYS A 10 -4.34 -2.32 22.03
N GLU A 11 -5.49 -1.79 21.63
CA GLU A 11 -6.68 -2.57 21.26
C GLU A 11 -6.47 -3.33 19.94
N LEU A 12 -5.74 -2.75 19.00
CA LEU A 12 -5.36 -3.39 17.73
C LEU A 12 -4.24 -4.43 17.87
N GLY A 13 -3.60 -4.54 19.03
CA GLY A 13 -2.49 -5.47 19.23
C GLY A 13 -1.19 -5.05 18.55
N ILE A 14 -1.08 -3.81 18.07
CA ILE A 14 0.07 -3.28 17.34
C ILE A 14 0.78 -2.25 18.22
N ARG A 15 2.07 -2.43 18.46
CA ARG A 15 2.93 -1.51 19.21
C ARG A 15 3.43 -0.38 18.32
N ASP A 16 4.06 -0.71 17.19
CA ASP A 16 4.65 0.27 16.27
C ASP A 16 4.85 -0.30 14.86
N ILE A 17 5.16 0.56 13.89
CA ILE A 17 5.63 0.20 12.54
C ILE A 17 7.10 0.55 12.43
N PHE A 18 7.97 -0.45 12.38
CA PHE A 18 9.42 -0.28 12.36
C PHE A 18 10.07 -1.09 11.24
N SER A 19 10.97 -0.46 10.47
CA SER A 19 11.77 -1.11 9.42
C SER A 19 10.93 -1.96 8.43
N SER A 20 9.80 -1.42 7.98
CA SER A 20 8.83 -2.06 7.09
C SER A 20 8.22 -3.33 7.68
N CYS A 21 8.05 -3.40 9.00
CA CYS A 21 7.41 -4.48 9.73
C CYS A 21 6.44 -3.90 10.77
N TYR A 22 5.36 -4.61 11.07
CA TYR A 22 4.59 -4.35 12.30
C TYR A 22 5.28 -4.99 13.49
N GLU A 23 5.29 -4.27 14.59
CA GLU A 23 5.68 -4.77 15.89
C GLU A 23 4.42 -4.98 16.71
N THR A 24 4.15 -6.22 17.10
CA THR A 24 2.94 -6.58 17.85
C THR A 24 3.16 -6.47 19.35
N ASN A 25 2.08 -6.29 20.12
CA ASN A 25 2.12 -6.28 21.59
C ASN A 25 2.63 -7.62 22.16
N ASP A 26 2.38 -8.73 21.44
CA ASP A 26 2.87 -10.07 21.76
C ASP A 26 4.35 -10.29 21.40
N ASN A 27 5.08 -9.20 21.11
CA ASN A 27 6.51 -9.20 20.85
C ASN A 27 6.92 -10.04 19.62
N ARG A 28 6.21 -9.85 18.50
CA ARG A 28 6.52 -10.46 17.20
C ARG A 28 6.67 -9.36 16.15
N PHE A 29 7.60 -9.55 15.21
CA PHE A 29 7.63 -8.81 13.97
C PHE A 29 6.72 -9.46 12.95
N VAL A 30 5.97 -8.65 12.20
CA VAL A 30 5.11 -9.12 11.12
C VAL A 30 5.45 -8.35 9.85
N LYS A 31 5.78 -9.09 8.79
CA LYS A 31 6.03 -8.55 7.45
C LYS A 31 4.84 -8.85 6.57
N VAL A 32 4.46 -7.90 5.73
CA VAL A 32 3.38 -8.07 4.74
C VAL A 32 3.94 -7.89 3.34
N ILE A 33 3.60 -8.81 2.45
CA ILE A 33 4.00 -8.83 1.04
C ILE A 33 2.73 -8.74 0.20
N ASP A 34 2.62 -7.73 -0.66
CA ASP A 34 1.56 -7.60 -1.68
C ASP A 34 1.91 -8.51 -2.87
N VAL A 35 0.97 -9.36 -3.27
CA VAL A 35 1.18 -10.35 -4.33
C VAL A 35 0.15 -10.16 -5.43
N SER A 36 0.63 -10.07 -6.67
CA SER A 36 -0.24 -10.00 -7.84
C SER A 36 -1.05 -11.28 -8.05
N ALA A 37 -2.07 -11.22 -8.90
CA ALA A 37 -2.90 -12.36 -9.22
C ALA A 37 -2.82 -12.69 -10.71
N VAL A 38 -3.07 -13.96 -11.02
CA VAL A 38 -3.12 -14.49 -12.39
C VAL A 38 -4.52 -14.96 -12.70
N ASN A 39 -5.01 -14.69 -13.91
CA ASN A 39 -6.31 -15.13 -14.37
C ASN A 39 -6.25 -16.57 -14.87
N LEU A 40 -6.83 -17.51 -14.11
CA LEU A 40 -6.87 -18.93 -14.45
C LEU A 40 -8.03 -19.29 -15.40
N SER A 41 -9.04 -18.43 -15.55
CA SER A 41 -10.25 -18.72 -16.31
C SER A 41 -10.01 -18.74 -17.83
N LEU A 42 -9.04 -17.96 -18.30
CA LEU A 42 -8.68 -17.86 -19.72
C LEU A 42 -7.57 -18.87 -20.13
N MET A 43 -7.10 -19.69 -19.20
CA MET A 43 -5.99 -20.61 -19.42
C MET A 43 -6.47 -21.98 -19.90
N SER A 44 -5.63 -22.67 -20.67
CA SER A 44 -5.88 -24.05 -21.03
C SER A 44 -5.79 -24.98 -19.80
N SER A 45 -6.45 -26.13 -19.85
CA SER A 45 -6.41 -27.12 -18.77
C SER A 45 -4.99 -27.56 -18.41
N ASN A 46 -4.10 -27.67 -19.39
CA ASN A 46 -2.71 -28.08 -19.18
C ASN A 46 -1.90 -26.98 -18.47
N GLU A 47 -2.05 -25.72 -18.88
CA GLU A 47 -1.39 -24.58 -18.20
C GLU A 47 -1.87 -24.44 -16.77
N ARG A 48 -3.18 -24.56 -16.55
CA ARG A 48 -3.75 -24.53 -15.20
C ARG A 48 -3.20 -25.65 -14.32
N GLN A 49 -3.03 -26.86 -14.86
CA GLN A 49 -2.42 -27.97 -14.12
C GLN A 49 -0.94 -27.72 -13.78
N LYS A 50 -0.18 -27.08 -14.68
CA LYS A 50 1.20 -26.66 -14.40
C LYS A 50 1.24 -25.66 -13.26
N ILE A 51 0.36 -24.66 -13.25
CA ILE A 51 0.26 -23.67 -12.17
C ILE A 51 -0.04 -24.34 -10.83
N PHE A 52 -0.98 -25.28 -10.79
CA PHE A 52 -1.28 -26.03 -9.55
C PHE A 52 -0.10 -26.89 -9.08
N THR A 53 0.63 -27.49 -10.01
CA THR A 53 1.85 -28.24 -9.69
C THR A 53 2.92 -27.32 -9.11
N SER A 54 3.17 -26.16 -9.73
CA SER A 54 4.11 -25.16 -9.21
C SER A 54 3.70 -24.64 -7.83
N TYR A 55 2.41 -24.38 -7.63
CA TYR A 55 1.88 -23.95 -6.32
C TYR A 55 2.09 -25.03 -5.25
N LYS A 56 1.89 -26.31 -5.59
CA LYS A 56 2.18 -27.43 -4.68
C LYS A 56 3.66 -27.48 -4.32
N THR A 57 4.55 -27.32 -5.30
CA THR A 57 6.00 -27.25 -5.06
C THR A 57 6.35 -26.09 -4.13
N PHE A 58 5.80 -24.90 -4.37
CA PHE A 58 6.00 -23.72 -3.53
C PHE A 58 5.62 -23.97 -2.06
N ILE A 59 4.44 -24.57 -1.80
CA ILE A 59 4.01 -24.91 -0.44
C ILE A 59 4.94 -25.95 0.20
N ASN A 60 5.42 -26.93 -0.56
CA ASN A 60 6.33 -27.95 -0.03
C ASN A 60 7.74 -27.43 0.27
N GLU A 61 8.23 -26.44 -0.48
CA GLU A 61 9.58 -25.88 -0.31
C GLU A 61 9.68 -24.91 0.87
N LEU A 62 8.55 -24.31 1.27
CA LEU A 62 8.50 -23.41 2.40
C LEU A 62 8.57 -24.19 3.72
N GLN A 63 9.73 -24.18 4.36
CA GLN A 63 9.91 -24.87 5.66
C GLN A 63 9.10 -24.24 6.81
N PHE A 64 8.54 -23.05 6.61
CA PHE A 64 7.80 -22.27 7.60
C PHE A 64 6.38 -21.92 7.13
N VAL A 65 5.72 -22.79 6.34
CA VAL A 65 4.32 -22.56 5.89
C VAL A 65 3.38 -22.26 7.06
N ASN A 66 3.60 -22.88 8.22
CA ASN A 66 2.77 -22.67 9.41
C ASN A 66 2.86 -21.25 9.99
N GLU A 67 3.87 -20.49 9.60
CA GLU A 67 4.12 -19.09 10.01
C GLU A 67 3.67 -18.09 8.92
N ILE A 68 3.05 -18.59 7.84
CA ILE A 68 2.57 -17.79 6.73
C ILE A 68 1.04 -17.73 6.78
N GLN A 69 0.51 -16.52 6.79
CA GLN A 69 -0.91 -16.26 6.63
C GLN A 69 -1.19 -15.61 5.27
N ILE A 70 -2.13 -16.16 4.53
CA ILE A 70 -2.59 -15.58 3.27
C ILE A 70 -3.91 -14.85 3.54
N SER A 71 -3.96 -13.56 3.23
CA SER A 71 -5.15 -12.72 3.41
C SER A 71 -5.57 -12.05 2.11
N GLN A 72 -6.87 -11.83 1.95
CA GLN A 72 -7.42 -11.07 0.84
C GLN A 72 -8.21 -9.90 1.38
N VAL A 73 -7.84 -8.70 0.94
CA VAL A 73 -8.49 -7.46 1.38
C VAL A 73 -9.10 -6.79 0.17
N ALA A 74 -10.39 -6.49 0.25
CA ALA A 74 -11.06 -5.64 -0.69
C ALA A 74 -10.52 -4.22 -0.54
N GLN A 75 -10.09 -3.61 -1.63
CA GLN A 75 -9.64 -2.22 -1.67
C GLN A 75 -10.32 -1.52 -2.84
N PRO A 76 -10.74 -0.26 -2.69
CA PRO A 76 -11.27 0.51 -3.80
C PRO A 76 -10.23 0.68 -4.89
N VAL A 77 -10.67 0.66 -6.14
CA VAL A 77 -9.75 0.86 -7.25
C VAL A 77 -9.32 2.32 -7.33
N ASN A 78 -8.03 2.56 -7.20
CA ASN A 78 -7.43 3.86 -7.49
C ASN A 78 -7.13 3.97 -8.99
N LEU A 79 -7.87 4.82 -9.69
CA LEU A 79 -7.67 5.12 -11.12
C LEU A 79 -6.80 6.36 -11.37
N SER A 80 -6.30 7.04 -10.33
CA SER A 80 -5.54 8.30 -10.47
C SER A 80 -4.37 8.17 -11.43
N LYS A 81 -3.60 7.08 -11.35
CA LYS A 81 -2.49 6.82 -12.28
C LYS A 81 -2.94 6.69 -13.73
N HIS A 82 -4.08 6.03 -13.96
CA HIS A 82 -4.65 5.89 -15.29
C HIS A 82 -5.16 7.22 -15.82
N LEU A 83 -5.84 8.00 -14.99
CA LEU A 83 -6.32 9.34 -15.34
C LEU A 83 -5.15 10.27 -15.69
N ILE A 84 -4.04 10.23 -14.95
CA ILE A 84 -2.80 10.99 -15.27
C ILE A 84 -2.22 10.53 -16.61
N HIS A 85 -2.20 9.23 -16.88
CA HIS A 85 -1.72 8.71 -18.17
C HIS A 85 -2.58 9.19 -19.34
N VAL A 86 -3.90 9.14 -19.19
CA VAL A 86 -4.87 9.65 -20.18
C VAL A 86 -4.69 11.16 -20.37
N ASP A 87 -4.42 11.90 -19.30
CA ASP A 87 -4.15 13.34 -19.33
C ASP A 87 -2.88 13.65 -20.15
N ASN A 88 -1.79 12.93 -19.91
CA ASN A 88 -0.55 13.07 -20.67
C ASN A 88 -0.74 12.79 -22.16
N ILE A 89 -1.51 11.76 -22.52
CA ILE A 89 -1.86 11.46 -23.92
C ILE A 89 -2.66 12.61 -24.54
N THR A 90 -3.61 13.17 -23.78
CA THR A 90 -4.49 14.25 -24.24
C THR A 90 -3.70 15.52 -24.54
N HIS A 91 -2.70 15.86 -23.71
CA HIS A 91 -1.82 17.01 -23.90
C HIS A 91 -0.91 16.89 -25.14
N GLY A 92 -0.52 15.67 -25.52
CA GLY A 92 0.30 15.40 -26.71
C GLY A 92 -0.48 15.35 -28.03
N GLU A 93 -1.81 15.28 -28.00
CA GLU A 93 -2.65 15.04 -29.17
C GLU A 93 -3.00 16.34 -29.92
N LYS A 94 -2.61 16.41 -31.20
CA LYS A 94 -2.83 17.59 -32.05
C LYS A 94 -4.25 17.63 -32.62
N ASN A 95 -4.91 16.48 -32.78
CA ASN A 95 -6.25 16.41 -33.38
C ASN A 95 -7.34 16.89 -32.38
N PRO A 96 -8.12 17.93 -32.72
CA PRO A 96 -9.13 18.49 -31.82
C PRO A 96 -10.27 17.51 -31.49
N ALA A 97 -10.68 16.66 -32.44
CA ALA A 97 -11.76 15.68 -32.22
C ALA A 97 -11.32 14.59 -31.24
N LYS A 98 -10.09 14.09 -31.37
CA LYS A 98 -9.53 13.12 -30.41
C LYS A 98 -9.40 13.71 -29.01
N ARG A 99 -8.94 14.95 -28.88
CA ARG A 99 -8.85 15.64 -27.59
C ARG A 99 -10.21 15.77 -26.90
N MET A 100 -11.27 16.09 -27.66
CA MET A 100 -12.63 16.15 -27.13
C MET A 100 -13.13 14.78 -26.64
N LEU A 101 -12.89 13.72 -27.42
CA LEU A 101 -13.24 12.35 -27.03
C LEU A 101 -12.52 11.90 -25.75
N THR A 102 -11.20 12.13 -25.67
CA THR A 102 -10.42 11.74 -24.49
C THR A 102 -10.84 12.52 -23.25
N LYS A 103 -11.22 13.79 -23.38
CA LYS A 103 -11.78 14.58 -22.28
C LYS A 103 -13.11 14.01 -21.79
N SER A 104 -14.03 13.67 -22.70
CA SER A 104 -15.31 13.05 -22.32
C SER A 104 -15.12 11.69 -21.67
N TYR A 105 -14.17 10.89 -22.17
CA TYR A 105 -13.79 9.61 -21.55
C TYR A 105 -13.27 9.81 -20.11
N LYS A 106 -12.42 10.82 -19.89
CA LYS A 106 -11.92 11.16 -18.56
C LYS A 106 -13.06 11.50 -17.59
N GLU A 107 -13.98 12.35 -18.01
CA GLU A 107 -15.16 12.74 -17.20
C GLU A 107 -16.04 11.52 -16.86
N TYR A 108 -16.23 10.60 -17.81
CA TYR A 108 -16.95 9.35 -17.58
C TYR A 108 -16.24 8.45 -16.55
N VAL A 109 -14.93 8.25 -16.69
CA VAL A 109 -14.13 7.41 -15.78
C VAL A 109 -14.06 8.01 -14.38
N GLU A 110 -13.92 9.33 -14.26
CA GLU A 110 -14.01 10.04 -12.97
C GLU A 110 -15.40 9.89 -12.35
N GLY A 111 -16.46 9.86 -13.16
CA GLY A 111 -17.81 9.54 -12.72
C GLY A 111 -17.90 8.15 -12.08
N ILE A 112 -17.35 7.13 -12.75
CA ILE A 112 -17.31 5.75 -12.21
C ILE A 112 -16.52 5.69 -10.89
N GLN A 113 -15.38 6.38 -10.81
CA GLN A 113 -14.56 6.41 -9.60
C GLN A 113 -15.32 7.06 -8.43
N LYS A 114 -16.11 8.12 -8.69
CA LYS A 114 -16.96 8.78 -7.70
C LYS A 114 -18.13 7.92 -7.21
N THR A 115 -18.65 7.04 -8.05
CA THR A 115 -19.72 6.10 -7.66
C THR A 115 -19.22 5.07 -6.64
N ARG A 116 -17.89 4.89 -6.48
CA ARG A 116 -17.25 4.01 -5.46
C ARG A 116 -17.58 2.53 -5.55
N ASP A 117 -18.35 2.09 -6.55
CA ASP A 117 -18.76 0.70 -6.74
C ASP A 117 -17.62 -0.25 -7.17
N MET A 118 -16.49 0.29 -7.63
CA MET A 118 -15.41 -0.52 -8.19
C MET A 118 -14.36 -0.92 -7.14
N VAL A 119 -14.33 -2.21 -6.83
CA VAL A 119 -13.47 -2.80 -5.80
C VAL A 119 -12.49 -3.81 -6.42
N ALA A 120 -11.21 -3.67 -6.11
CA ALA A 120 -10.19 -4.68 -6.39
C ALA A 120 -9.89 -5.51 -5.14
N ARG A 121 -9.58 -6.80 -5.34
CA ARG A 121 -9.10 -7.66 -4.25
C ARG A 121 -7.59 -7.70 -4.27
N LYS A 122 -6.95 -7.13 -3.26
CA LYS A 122 -5.53 -7.31 -3.01
C LYS A 122 -5.27 -8.59 -2.23
N ARG A 123 -4.13 -9.22 -2.46
CA ARG A 123 -3.74 -10.49 -1.86
C ARG A 123 -2.42 -10.26 -1.14
N TYR A 124 -2.41 -10.61 0.13
CA TYR A 124 -1.27 -10.39 1.00
C TYR A 124 -0.77 -11.71 1.54
N VAL A 125 0.55 -11.85 1.55
CA VAL A 125 1.26 -12.91 2.26
C VAL A 125 1.90 -12.27 3.50
N ILE A 126 1.49 -12.74 4.66
CA ILE A 126 1.88 -12.22 5.96
C ILE A 126 2.80 -13.25 6.61
N ILE A 127 3.96 -12.81 7.08
CA ILE A 127 4.97 -13.65 7.72
C ILE A 127 5.23 -13.07 9.09
N ASP A 128 5.25 -13.93 10.11
CA ASP A 128 5.60 -13.52 11.46
C ASP A 128 6.93 -14.10 11.95
N GLN A 129 7.56 -13.39 12.88
CA GLN A 129 8.78 -13.82 13.56
C GLN A 129 8.75 -13.34 15.01
N PRO A 130 8.90 -14.23 16.01
CA PRO A 130 9.00 -13.80 17.41
C PRO A 130 10.28 -12.99 17.66
N ILE A 131 10.16 -11.94 18.47
CA ILE A 131 11.27 -11.10 18.91
C ILE A 131 11.94 -11.79 20.10
N GLY A 132 13.15 -12.31 19.88
CA GLY A 132 13.96 -12.93 20.92
C GLY A 132 14.78 -11.90 21.72
N ASN A 133 15.80 -12.37 22.45
CA ASN A 133 16.68 -11.52 23.27
C ASN A 133 17.45 -10.48 22.45
N ASN A 134 17.69 -10.72 21.16
CA ASN A 134 18.35 -9.78 20.27
C ASN A 134 17.39 -9.37 19.13
N ARG A 135 16.88 -8.14 19.24
CA ARG A 135 15.95 -7.53 18.30
C ARG A 135 16.51 -7.46 16.87
N GLU A 136 17.78 -7.12 16.71
CA GLU A 136 18.41 -6.97 15.37
C GLU A 136 18.51 -8.33 14.66
N LYS A 137 18.81 -9.40 15.39
CA LYS A 137 18.82 -10.75 14.83
C LYS A 137 17.43 -11.15 14.33
N SER A 138 16.40 -10.97 15.16
CA SER A 138 15.02 -11.23 14.76
C SER A 138 14.58 -10.42 13.54
N LEU A 139 15.05 -9.17 13.39
CA LEU A 139 14.77 -8.33 12.23
C LEU A 139 15.44 -8.86 10.95
N ASN A 140 16.70 -9.26 11.04
CA ASN A 140 17.40 -9.88 9.91
C ASN A 140 16.77 -11.21 9.50
N ASP A 141 16.29 -12.00 10.46
CA ASP A 141 15.65 -13.29 10.20
C ASP A 141 14.32 -13.11 9.45
N ILE A 142 13.47 -12.15 9.85
CA ILE A 142 12.21 -11.88 9.13
C ILE A 142 12.47 -11.31 7.73
N GLU A 143 13.50 -10.49 7.56
CA GLU A 143 13.87 -9.95 6.24
C GLU A 143 14.39 -11.06 5.30
N ARG A 144 15.17 -12.01 5.83
CA ARG A 144 15.58 -13.21 5.09
C ARG A 144 14.39 -14.07 4.69
N LYS A 145 13.47 -14.34 5.63
CA LYS A 145 12.23 -15.09 5.34
C LYS A 145 11.40 -14.40 4.26
N ALA A 146 11.21 -13.09 4.37
CA ALA A 146 10.46 -12.30 3.40
C ALA A 146 11.11 -12.31 2.01
N SER A 147 12.44 -12.18 1.95
CA SER A 147 13.19 -12.25 0.68
C SER A 147 13.08 -13.62 0.03
N LEU A 148 13.16 -14.69 0.82
CA LEU A 148 12.99 -16.07 0.34
C LEU A 148 11.57 -16.30 -0.21
N VAL A 149 10.54 -15.88 0.53
CA VAL A 149 9.15 -15.98 0.06
C VAL A 149 8.94 -15.19 -1.22
N THR A 150 9.48 -13.96 -1.30
CA THR A 150 9.38 -13.11 -2.48
C THR A 150 10.03 -13.78 -3.69
N ALA A 151 11.26 -14.29 -3.55
CA ALA A 151 11.97 -14.98 -4.61
C ALA A 151 11.22 -16.26 -5.06
N ASN A 152 10.72 -17.05 -4.11
CA ASN A 152 9.98 -18.27 -4.42
C ASN A 152 8.66 -17.96 -5.14
N LEU A 153 7.94 -16.91 -4.74
CA LEU A 153 6.71 -16.47 -5.41
C LEU A 153 6.96 -16.01 -6.84
N GLU A 154 8.02 -15.21 -7.06
CA GLU A 154 8.37 -14.74 -8.40
C GLU A 154 8.85 -15.87 -9.32
N ASN A 155 9.57 -16.84 -8.78
CA ASN A 155 10.09 -17.99 -9.53
C ASN A 155 9.05 -19.12 -9.72
N MET A 156 7.94 -19.10 -8.98
CA MET A 156 6.91 -20.14 -9.03
C MET A 156 6.30 -20.28 -10.43
N LEU A 157 6.06 -19.15 -11.11
CA LEU A 157 5.42 -19.10 -12.42
C LEU A 157 6.34 -18.46 -13.44
N THR A 158 6.59 -19.18 -14.54
CA THR A 158 7.43 -18.72 -15.64
C THR A 158 6.60 -18.19 -16.82
N GLY A 159 7.17 -17.29 -17.62
CA GLY A 159 6.53 -16.73 -18.81
C GLY A 159 5.50 -15.64 -18.52
N HIS A 160 4.36 -15.66 -19.23
CA HIS A 160 3.33 -14.61 -19.15
C HIS A 160 2.50 -14.60 -17.86
N ALA A 161 2.63 -15.64 -17.02
CA ALA A 161 1.91 -15.79 -15.77
C ALA A 161 2.76 -15.41 -14.54
N ARG A 162 3.76 -14.53 -14.69
CA ARG A 162 4.66 -14.15 -13.60
C ARG A 162 3.89 -13.49 -12.45
N LEU A 163 4.12 -13.96 -11.23
CA LEU A 163 3.69 -13.27 -10.02
C LEU A 163 4.69 -12.17 -9.67
N ILE A 164 4.15 -11.04 -9.22
CA ILE A 164 4.92 -9.92 -8.70
C ILE A 164 4.67 -9.91 -7.20
N ALA A 165 5.73 -10.02 -6.41
CA ALA A 165 5.67 -9.97 -4.96
C ALA A 165 6.44 -8.73 -4.49
N LYS A 166 5.75 -7.82 -3.80
CA LYS A 166 6.33 -6.58 -3.30
C LYS A 166 6.17 -6.53 -1.78
N PRO A 167 7.26 -6.57 -0.98
CA PRO A 167 7.18 -6.28 0.45
C PRO A 167 6.72 -4.84 0.66
N LEU A 168 5.78 -4.63 1.59
CA LEU A 168 5.21 -3.32 1.87
C LEU A 168 6.17 -2.45 2.67
N ASN A 169 6.19 -1.15 2.37
CA ASN A 169 6.91 -0.13 3.14
C ASN A 169 6.10 0.36 4.36
N ASN A 170 6.74 1.09 5.27
CA ASN A 170 6.06 1.68 6.45
C ASN A 170 4.77 2.43 6.12
N GLU A 171 4.79 3.28 5.09
CA GLU A 171 3.62 4.06 4.67
C GLU A 171 2.50 3.18 4.12
N GLU A 172 2.86 2.17 3.32
CA GLU A 172 1.89 1.24 2.72
C GLU A 172 1.28 0.32 3.79
N LEU A 173 2.07 -0.06 4.80
CA LEU A 173 1.59 -0.77 5.98
C LEU A 173 0.60 0.10 6.77
N LEU A 174 0.95 1.35 7.04
CA LEU A 174 0.03 2.28 7.71
C LEU A 174 -1.28 2.43 6.93
N GLN A 175 -1.19 2.60 5.60
CA GLN A 175 -2.37 2.67 4.73
C GLN A 175 -3.20 1.39 4.78
N LEU A 176 -2.57 0.22 4.84
CA LEU A 176 -3.26 -1.06 4.95
C LEU A 176 -4.05 -1.14 6.26
N ILE A 177 -3.48 -0.73 7.40
CA ILE A 177 -4.20 -0.66 8.67
C ILE A 177 -5.41 0.26 8.55
N TYR A 178 -5.24 1.48 8.03
CA TYR A 178 -6.35 2.42 7.86
C TYR A 178 -7.45 1.85 6.97
N THR A 179 -7.07 1.14 5.91
CA THR A 179 -8.05 0.51 5.01
C THR A 179 -8.84 -0.60 5.71
N CYS A 180 -8.22 -1.33 6.64
CA CYS A 180 -8.89 -2.36 7.42
C CYS A 180 -9.82 -1.77 8.50
N LEU A 181 -9.48 -0.61 9.06
CA LEU A 181 -10.27 0.04 10.12
C LEU A 181 -11.41 0.90 9.57
N ASP A 182 -11.16 1.59 8.47
CA ASP A 182 -12.09 2.54 7.89
C ASP A 182 -12.06 2.43 6.36
N TYR A 183 -12.82 1.45 5.88
CA TYR A 183 -12.94 1.16 4.46
C TYR A 183 -13.53 2.35 3.67
N ASP A 184 -14.42 3.14 4.29
CA ASP A 184 -15.14 4.23 3.64
C ASP A 184 -14.30 5.52 3.58
N ASN A 185 -13.47 5.80 4.59
CA ASN A 185 -12.52 6.93 4.52
C ASN A 185 -11.25 6.57 3.74
N ALA A 186 -10.76 5.32 3.78
CA ALA A 186 -9.65 4.90 2.92
C ALA A 186 -9.96 5.07 1.42
N GLN A 187 -11.24 5.01 1.03
CA GLN A 187 -11.72 5.32 -0.32
C GLN A 187 -11.54 6.77 -0.76
N SER A 188 -11.56 7.74 0.15
CA SER A 188 -11.52 9.17 -0.18
C SER A 188 -10.14 9.80 -0.02
N VAL A 189 -9.26 9.20 0.78
CA VAL A 189 -8.03 9.86 1.28
C VAL A 189 -6.75 9.16 0.78
N GLY A 190 -6.84 8.21 -0.16
CA GLY A 190 -5.71 7.38 -0.60
C GLY A 190 -4.41 8.11 -1.01
N GLU A 191 -4.49 9.39 -1.43
CA GLU A 191 -3.32 10.27 -1.63
C GLU A 191 -3.14 11.32 -0.51
N PHE A 192 -4.21 11.69 0.21
CA PHE A 192 -4.18 12.72 1.26
C PHE A 192 -3.66 12.21 2.62
N ILE A 193 -3.70 10.90 2.91
CA ILE A 193 -3.16 10.34 4.17
C ILE A 193 -1.63 10.43 4.16
N ILE A 194 -0.99 10.16 3.01
CA ILE A 194 0.47 10.27 2.87
C ILE A 194 0.91 11.72 3.08
N GLY A 195 0.17 12.69 2.50
CA GLY A 195 0.41 14.11 2.74
C GLY A 195 0.18 14.57 4.18
N ARG A 196 -0.80 14.00 4.89
CA ARG A 196 -1.05 14.32 6.32
C ARG A 196 -0.09 13.63 7.28
N ALA A 197 0.32 12.40 7.01
CA ALA A 197 1.31 11.68 7.80
C ALA A 197 2.68 12.35 7.71
N HIS A 198 3.10 12.77 6.50
CA HIS A 198 4.26 13.64 6.32
C HIS A 198 4.12 14.99 7.04
N ASN A 199 2.93 15.61 7.01
CA ASN A 199 2.68 16.86 7.75
C ASN A 199 2.65 16.68 9.28
N SER A 200 2.45 15.48 9.79
CA SER A 200 2.46 15.22 11.24
C SER A 200 3.86 14.92 11.81
N LEU A 201 4.89 14.82 10.95
CA LEU A 201 6.24 14.46 11.39
C LEU A 201 7.37 15.40 10.97
N ASP A 202 7.12 16.48 10.24
CA ASP A 202 8.12 17.54 10.10
C ASP A 202 7.47 18.89 9.80
N ILE A 203 7.09 19.62 10.85
CA ILE A 203 7.66 20.96 10.99
C ILE A 203 7.86 21.30 12.47
N SER A 204 9.01 20.88 13.02
CA SER A 204 9.64 21.66 14.09
C SER A 204 10.11 22.97 13.45
N LEU A 205 9.22 23.94 13.27
CA LEU A 205 9.63 25.29 12.94
C LEU A 205 10.34 25.84 14.17
N GLY A 206 11.68 25.89 14.10
CA GLY A 206 12.43 26.78 14.97
C GLY A 206 11.81 28.19 14.91
N SER A 207 11.84 28.91 16.03
CA SER A 207 11.20 30.22 16.20
C SER A 207 11.54 31.21 15.08
N GLU A 208 12.75 31.15 14.53
CA GLU A 208 13.18 31.99 13.41
C GLU A 208 12.46 31.69 12.09
N SER A 209 12.17 30.41 11.81
CA SER A 209 11.47 29.99 10.59
C SER A 209 9.99 30.39 10.66
N ALA A 210 9.39 30.32 11.85
CA ALA A 210 8.03 30.82 12.10
C ALA A 210 7.94 32.33 11.91
N GLN A 211 8.92 33.10 12.42
CA GLN A 211 8.96 34.56 12.23
C GLN A 211 9.16 34.97 10.77
N LYS A 212 9.97 34.25 10.00
CA LYS A 212 10.13 34.51 8.56
C LYS A 212 8.83 34.25 7.79
N LEU A 213 8.09 33.20 8.14
CA LEU A 213 6.80 32.88 7.51
C LEU A 213 5.74 33.95 7.85
N ILE A 214 5.67 34.39 9.10
CA ILE A 214 4.75 35.46 9.53
C ILE A 214 5.05 36.76 8.76
N ASN A 215 6.33 37.13 8.62
CA ASN A 215 6.72 38.33 7.89
C ASN A 215 6.39 38.23 6.38
N GLN A 216 6.54 37.05 5.78
CA GLN A 216 6.14 36.84 4.38
C GLN A 216 4.62 36.94 4.18
N LEU A 217 3.84 36.34 5.07
CA LEU A 217 2.38 36.41 5.03
C LEU A 217 1.87 37.84 5.26
N GLN A 218 2.46 38.59 6.20
CA GLN A 218 2.14 40.00 6.41
C GLN A 218 2.45 40.86 5.18
N LYS A 219 3.54 40.56 4.47
CA LYS A 219 3.90 41.26 3.24
C LYS A 219 2.89 41.00 2.12
N GLN A 220 2.45 39.75 1.97
CA GLN A 220 1.40 39.38 1.00
C GLN A 220 0.03 39.98 1.33
N VAL A 221 -0.31 40.11 2.62
CA VAL A 221 -1.55 40.79 3.02
C VAL A 221 -1.49 42.28 2.69
N ASN A 222 -0.34 42.94 2.91
CA ASN A 222 -0.17 44.36 2.58
C ASN A 222 -0.10 44.62 1.06
N GLU A 223 0.42 43.68 0.28
CA GLU A 223 0.43 43.76 -1.19
C GLU A 223 -0.97 43.55 -1.80
N ASN A 224 -1.91 42.90 -1.10
CA ASN A 224 -3.29 42.69 -1.55
C ASN A 224 -4.28 43.76 -1.03
N ILE A 225 -3.82 44.74 -0.26
CA ILE A 225 -4.66 45.83 0.29
C ILE A 225 -4.38 47.18 -0.42
N ASN A 226 -3.44 47.24 -1.38
CA ASN A 226 -3.30 48.34 -2.34
C ASN A 226 -3.65 47.89 -3.76
#